data_AF-A0A4Q1VCC5-F1
#
_entry.id   AF-A0A4Q1VCC5-F1
#
_cell.length_a   1.000
_cell.length_b   1.000
_cell.length_c   1.000
_cell.angle_alpha   90.00
_cell.angle_beta   90.00
_cell.angle_gamma   90.00
#
_symmetry.space_group_name_H-M   'P 1'
#
loop_
_entity.id
_entity.type
_entity.pdbx_description
1 polymer ?
#
loop_
_entity_poly.entity_id
_entity_poly.type
_entity_poly.pdbx_seq_one_letter_code
_entity_poly.pdbx_strand_id
1 'polypeptide(L)'
;MVHVSRRKLLQLAAVAPSALPMAWTSVASAASGKKILTAVMQSDLRVTDPGFTTAIITRDHGYMVYDTLLGIDSSFKVRPQMADWTESADKLTYTFTLRDGLKWHDGAPVTAEDCVASLKRWGSSVDGMARKLMDFTSGIEAADAKTIVFKLKEPYGLVLETIAKPSAVVAFMMPKRLAETPITKQIPEQIGSGPFKFVAGEFQPGVKAIYEKNTDYVPRKEPAEWTSGGKVVKVDRVEWITMPDAQTALNALQSGDVDFVETPPFDMLPALESNPDITVSILNKFGFQSFGRMNFLHPPFDNVKIRRAALLAINQKDVLDAQIGNPKYYKFCGAFFICDTPLASDVGGETLIKGNGMADAKKALAESGYDGTPVVILAPGDQILLKAQPIVVAQLLREAGFKVDLQAMDWQTVVTRRANQKSPKEGGWNMFFTYQGAADSLNPLVNVPMGGKGTNGGWYGWSEDPKIEELRDAFARATSPEEQKKIAFDVQKEAYDQVIYVPLGQFQAPSAWRKSLTGVIDGPATPMFWNVDKND
;
A
#
# COMPACT_ATOMS: atom_id res chain seq x y z
N MET A 1 -76.96 41.79 -2.85
CA MET A 1 -77.54 42.08 -4.17
C MET A 1 -76.99 41.04 -5.14
N VAL A 2 -77.84 40.11 -5.55
CA VAL A 2 -77.52 38.99 -6.46
C VAL A 2 -77.65 39.50 -7.89
N HIS A 3 -76.73 39.18 -8.82
CA HIS A 3 -77.04 38.71 -10.19
C HIS A 3 -75.76 38.39 -11.01
N VAL A 4 -75.62 37.11 -11.43
CA VAL A 4 -75.73 36.57 -12.82
C VAL A 4 -74.45 36.82 -13.64
N SER A 5 -73.56 35.83 -13.85
CA SER A 5 -73.57 34.66 -14.75
C SER A 5 -73.02 34.89 -16.17
N ARG A 6 -72.03 34.02 -16.49
CA ARG A 6 -71.69 33.37 -17.78
C ARG A 6 -71.45 34.25 -19.02
N ARG A 7 -70.18 34.36 -19.44
CA ARG A 7 -69.60 33.70 -20.64
C ARG A 7 -68.30 34.41 -21.11
N LYS A 8 -67.35 33.57 -21.52
CA LYS A 8 -66.32 33.75 -22.58
C LYS A 8 -64.89 34.20 -22.20
N LEU A 9 -63.97 33.25 -22.47
CA LEU A 9 -62.59 33.36 -22.98
C LEU A 9 -61.55 33.96 -22.01
N LEU A 10 -60.32 33.47 -21.85
CA LEU A 10 -59.50 32.49 -22.57
C LEU A 10 -58.27 32.16 -21.67
N GLN A 11 -57.91 30.87 -21.65
CA GLN A 11 -56.55 30.31 -21.65
C GLN A 11 -55.40 31.03 -20.92
N LEU A 12 -54.85 30.39 -19.89
CA LEU A 12 -53.40 30.31 -19.70
C LEU A 12 -53.03 28.95 -19.12
N ALA A 13 -51.99 28.38 -19.73
CA ALA A 13 -51.62 26.98 -19.71
C ALA A 13 -50.99 26.53 -18.39
N ALA A 14 -51.31 25.30 -17.99
CA ALA A 14 -50.60 24.54 -16.97
C ALA A 14 -49.25 24.07 -17.54
N VAL A 15 -48.15 24.47 -16.90
CA VAL A 15 -46.83 23.86 -17.08
C VAL A 15 -46.65 22.84 -15.95
N ALA A 16 -46.73 21.56 -16.29
CA ALA A 16 -46.32 20.48 -15.40
C ALA A 16 -44.79 20.27 -15.53
N PRO A 17 -44.04 20.10 -14.42
CA PRO A 17 -42.63 19.74 -14.50
C PRO A 17 -42.52 18.24 -14.81
N SER A 18 -42.07 17.94 -16.03
CA SER A 18 -41.73 16.59 -16.47
C SER A 18 -40.49 16.10 -15.71
N ALA A 19 -40.66 15.07 -14.88
CA ALA A 19 -39.54 14.32 -14.31
C ALA A 19 -38.90 13.47 -15.42
N LEU A 20 -37.69 13.85 -15.85
CA LEU A 20 -36.86 13.04 -16.74
C LEU A 20 -36.14 11.97 -15.91
N PRO A 21 -36.29 10.67 -16.23
CA PRO A 21 -35.46 9.63 -15.63
C PRO A 21 -34.03 9.80 -16.13
N MET A 22 -33.08 9.90 -15.21
CA MET A 22 -31.65 9.91 -15.49
C MET A 22 -31.24 8.50 -15.95
N ALA A 23 -31.49 8.19 -17.23
CA ALA A 23 -31.06 6.97 -17.86
C ALA A 23 -29.53 6.96 -17.88
N TRP A 24 -28.93 6.04 -17.13
CA TRP A 24 -27.55 5.62 -17.36
C TRP A 24 -27.57 4.93 -18.72
N THR A 25 -27.26 5.68 -19.78
CA THR A 25 -26.95 5.06 -21.07
C THR A 25 -25.71 4.23 -20.86
N SER A 26 -25.90 2.92 -20.70
CA SER A 26 -24.89 1.92 -20.97
C SER A 26 -24.36 2.21 -22.37
N VAL A 27 -23.20 2.85 -22.44
CA VAL A 27 -22.42 2.90 -23.66
C VAL A 27 -21.97 1.46 -23.87
N ALA A 28 -22.80 0.68 -24.57
CA ALA A 28 -22.36 -0.54 -25.18
C ALA A 28 -21.20 -0.14 -26.11
N SER A 29 -19.97 -0.34 -25.64
CA SER A 29 -18.76 -0.19 -26.44
C SER A 29 -18.73 -1.33 -27.46
N ALA A 30 -19.54 -1.19 -28.50
CA ALA A 30 -19.40 -1.95 -29.72
C ALA A 30 -18.65 -1.07 -30.73
N ALA A 31 -17.52 -1.60 -31.22
CA ALA A 31 -16.74 -1.11 -32.36
C ALA A 31 -15.67 -0.02 -32.13
N SER A 32 -14.81 -0.21 -31.12
CA SER A 32 -13.38 -0.03 -31.37
C SER A 32 -12.74 -1.37 -31.04
N GLY A 33 -12.01 -1.99 -31.96
CA GLY A 33 -11.31 -3.27 -31.69
C GLY A 33 -10.20 -3.18 -30.63
N LYS A 34 -10.25 -2.18 -29.74
CA LYS A 34 -9.34 -2.01 -28.61
C LYS A 34 -9.72 -2.94 -27.47
N LYS A 35 -8.74 -3.67 -26.94
CA LYS A 35 -8.87 -4.46 -25.72
C LYS A 35 -8.79 -3.55 -24.51
N ILE A 36 -9.92 -3.28 -23.86
CA ILE A 36 -10.00 -2.50 -22.62
C ILE A 36 -10.17 -3.46 -21.46
N LEU A 37 -9.28 -3.38 -20.47
CA LEU A 37 -9.40 -4.07 -19.19
C LEU A 37 -9.94 -3.10 -18.15
N THR A 38 -11.09 -3.42 -17.57
CA THR A 38 -11.71 -2.64 -16.49
C THR A 38 -11.47 -3.33 -15.15
N ALA A 39 -10.91 -2.62 -14.18
CA ALA A 39 -10.58 -3.15 -12.86
C ALA A 39 -11.15 -2.29 -11.73
N VAL A 40 -11.70 -2.93 -10.70
CA VAL A 40 -12.01 -2.31 -9.41
C VAL A 40 -10.90 -2.68 -8.43
N MET A 41 -10.13 -1.67 -8.05
CA MET A 41 -8.98 -1.80 -7.15
C MET A 41 -9.44 -1.68 -5.69
N GLN A 42 -8.58 -2.07 -4.74
CA GLN A 42 -8.85 -2.08 -3.30
C GLN A 42 -9.11 -0.71 -2.67
N SER A 43 -8.87 0.38 -3.40
CA SER A 43 -9.05 1.78 -3.02
C SER A 43 -9.09 2.64 -4.29
N ASP A 44 -9.68 3.84 -4.20
CA ASP A 44 -9.48 4.88 -5.20
C ASP A 44 -8.03 5.40 -5.19
N LEU A 45 -7.55 5.87 -6.35
CA LEU A 45 -6.27 6.55 -6.49
C LEU A 45 -6.46 8.07 -6.34
N ARG A 46 -5.73 8.70 -5.42
CA ARG A 46 -5.65 10.17 -5.30
C ARG A 46 -4.23 10.70 -5.25
N VAL A 47 -3.35 10.05 -4.50
CA VAL A 47 -1.91 10.35 -4.50
C VAL A 47 -1.27 9.53 -5.60
N THR A 48 -0.63 10.19 -6.57
CA THR A 48 -0.02 9.56 -7.76
C THR A 48 1.51 9.47 -7.69
N ASP A 49 2.15 10.06 -6.67
CA ASP A 49 3.60 9.94 -6.45
C ASP A 49 3.93 8.73 -5.57
N PRO A 50 4.54 7.66 -6.12
CA PRO A 50 4.85 6.44 -5.37
C PRO A 50 5.98 6.58 -4.35
N GLY A 51 6.72 7.70 -4.35
CA GLY A 51 7.69 8.02 -3.31
C GLY A 51 7.09 8.78 -2.12
N PHE A 52 5.91 9.39 -2.28
CA PHE A 52 5.33 10.32 -1.31
C PHE A 52 4.55 9.64 -0.17
N THR A 53 3.95 8.47 -0.45
CA THR A 53 3.12 7.73 0.50
C THR A 53 3.46 6.25 0.47
N THR A 54 3.09 5.54 1.54
CA THR A 54 3.22 4.08 1.68
C THR A 54 1.94 3.33 1.30
N ALA A 55 0.96 4.02 0.69
CA ALA A 55 -0.29 3.39 0.26
C ALA A 55 -0.05 2.45 -0.94
N ILE A 56 -0.50 1.19 -0.83
CA ILE A 56 -0.26 0.17 -1.86
C ILE A 56 -0.92 0.54 -3.21
N ILE A 57 -2.10 1.17 -3.21
CA ILE A 57 -2.72 1.64 -4.46
C ILE A 57 -1.81 2.61 -5.25
N THR A 58 -1.03 3.45 -4.54
CA THR A 58 -0.05 4.35 -5.17
C THR A 58 1.18 3.58 -5.66
N ARG A 59 1.62 2.54 -4.93
CA ARG A 59 2.67 1.62 -5.40
C ARG A 59 2.25 0.93 -6.70
N ASP A 60 1.03 0.41 -6.75
CA ASP A 60 0.51 -0.31 -7.92
C ASP A 60 0.39 0.63 -9.12
N HIS A 61 -0.05 1.88 -8.89
CA HIS A 61 0.01 2.94 -9.90
C HIS A 61 1.44 3.16 -10.39
N GLY A 62 2.39 3.19 -9.44
CA GLY A 62 3.81 3.31 -9.74
C GLY A 62 4.30 2.21 -10.70
N TYR A 63 3.90 0.96 -10.47
CA TYR A 63 4.26 -0.18 -11.33
C TYR A 63 3.64 -0.13 -12.73
N MET A 64 2.52 0.58 -12.92
CA MET A 64 1.95 0.83 -14.24
C MET A 64 2.80 1.83 -15.03
N VAL A 65 3.28 2.88 -14.37
CA VAL A 65 3.86 4.08 -15.00
C VAL A 65 5.38 4.09 -15.06
N TYR A 66 6.05 3.59 -14.02
CA TYR A 66 7.50 3.68 -13.86
C TYR A 66 8.15 2.29 -13.91
N ASP A 67 9.41 2.25 -14.35
CA ASP A 67 10.22 1.04 -14.31
C ASP A 67 11.31 1.15 -13.21
N THR A 68 11.93 0.01 -12.92
CA THR A 68 12.97 -0.13 -11.89
C THR A 68 14.27 -0.63 -12.52
N LEU A 69 15.43 -0.31 -11.90
CA LEU A 69 16.71 -0.84 -12.38
C LEU A 69 16.75 -2.37 -12.34
N LEU A 70 16.22 -2.92 -11.24
CA LEU A 70 16.18 -4.34 -10.92
C LEU A 70 14.75 -4.73 -10.52
N GLY A 71 14.45 -6.02 -10.60
CA GLY A 71 13.22 -6.63 -10.09
C GLY A 71 13.55 -7.90 -9.31
N ILE A 72 12.53 -8.59 -8.83
CA ILE A 72 12.69 -9.84 -8.08
C ILE A 72 11.81 -10.92 -8.68
N ASP A 73 12.32 -12.16 -8.72
CA ASP A 73 11.57 -13.33 -9.19
C ASP A 73 10.91 -14.10 -8.04
N SER A 74 10.16 -15.16 -8.36
CA SER A 74 9.41 -15.94 -7.37
C SER A 74 10.28 -16.69 -6.36
N SER A 75 11.58 -16.81 -6.65
CA SER A 75 12.59 -17.39 -5.77
C SER A 75 13.32 -16.34 -4.92
N PHE A 76 12.78 -15.11 -4.85
CA PHE A 76 13.41 -13.96 -4.19
C PHE A 76 14.79 -13.59 -4.75
N LYS A 77 15.12 -14.00 -5.98
CA LYS A 77 16.39 -13.64 -6.59
C LYS A 77 16.25 -12.31 -7.31
N VAL A 78 17.22 -11.44 -7.08
CA VAL A 78 17.31 -10.17 -7.80
C VAL A 78 17.59 -10.45 -9.27
N ARG A 79 16.79 -9.84 -10.14
CA ARG A 79 16.87 -9.96 -11.58
C ARG A 79 17.09 -8.59 -12.23
N PRO A 80 17.90 -8.53 -13.29
CA PRO A 80 18.04 -7.32 -14.07
C PRO A 80 16.68 -6.83 -14.64
N GLN A 81 16.43 -5.52 -14.69
CA GLN A 81 15.25 -4.89 -15.33
C GLN A 81 15.64 -3.79 -16.32
N MET A 82 15.71 -2.51 -15.94
CA MET A 82 16.27 -1.48 -16.82
C MET A 82 17.79 -1.61 -17.00
N ALA A 83 18.48 -2.19 -16.01
CA ALA A 83 19.93 -2.31 -16.03
C ALA A 83 20.39 -3.74 -15.75
N ASP A 84 21.54 -4.09 -16.32
CA ASP A 84 22.39 -5.18 -15.81
C ASP A 84 23.39 -4.57 -14.80
N TRP A 85 24.03 -5.39 -13.97
CA TRP A 85 24.97 -4.89 -12.97
C TRP A 85 26.24 -5.73 -12.86
N THR A 86 27.30 -5.10 -12.35
CA THR A 86 28.50 -5.75 -11.84
C THR A 86 28.82 -5.20 -10.46
N GLU A 87 29.57 -5.97 -9.67
CA GLU A 87 30.01 -5.61 -8.32
C GLU A 87 31.52 -5.82 -8.20
N SER A 88 32.21 -4.92 -7.51
CA SER A 88 33.63 -5.05 -7.22
C SER A 88 33.90 -6.18 -6.22
N ALA A 89 35.12 -6.72 -6.24
CA ALA A 89 35.52 -7.82 -5.36
C ALA A 89 35.42 -7.47 -3.87
N ASP A 90 35.65 -6.20 -3.52
CA ASP A 90 35.53 -5.66 -2.17
C ASP A 90 34.09 -5.29 -1.76
N LYS A 91 33.11 -5.46 -2.66
CA LYS A 91 31.70 -5.10 -2.47
C LYS A 91 31.46 -3.62 -2.16
N LEU A 92 32.38 -2.74 -2.53
CA LEU A 92 32.26 -1.29 -2.32
C LEU A 92 31.75 -0.53 -3.54
N THR A 93 31.79 -1.11 -4.74
CA THR A 93 31.35 -0.46 -5.97
C THR A 93 30.39 -1.38 -6.72
N TYR A 94 29.20 -0.85 -7.02
CA TYR A 94 28.21 -1.48 -7.87
C TYR A 94 28.02 -0.63 -9.11
N THR A 95 28.18 -1.23 -10.28
CA THR A 95 28.04 -0.55 -11.56
C THR A 95 26.81 -1.09 -12.26
N PHE A 96 25.84 -0.22 -12.55
CA PHE A 96 24.63 -0.56 -13.31
C PHE A 96 24.73 0.00 -14.72
N THR A 97 24.51 -0.83 -15.73
CA THR A 97 24.52 -0.43 -17.13
C THR A 97 23.12 -0.53 -17.70
N LEU A 98 22.56 0.61 -18.11
CA LEU A 98 21.23 0.70 -18.72
C LEU A 98 21.19 -0.02 -20.06
N ARG A 99 20.08 -0.72 -20.32
CA ARG A 99 19.78 -1.35 -21.61
C ARG A 99 19.61 -0.30 -22.71
N ASP A 100 19.81 -0.72 -23.95
CA ASP A 100 19.54 0.10 -25.12
C ASP A 100 18.04 0.35 -25.34
N GLY A 101 17.72 1.49 -25.94
CA GLY A 101 16.37 1.81 -26.41
C GLY A 101 15.37 2.26 -25.35
N LEU A 102 15.80 2.41 -24.08
CA LEU A 102 14.94 2.89 -23.00
C LEU A 102 14.52 4.35 -23.23
N LYS A 103 13.23 4.62 -23.12
CA LYS A 103 12.62 5.95 -23.29
C LYS A 103 11.62 6.25 -22.18
N TRP A 104 11.54 7.52 -21.82
CA TRP A 104 10.44 8.08 -21.05
C TRP A 104 9.18 8.17 -21.92
N HIS A 105 8.00 8.30 -21.30
CA HIS A 105 6.72 8.37 -21.99
C HIS A 105 6.59 9.56 -22.95
N ASP A 106 7.36 10.62 -22.71
CA ASP A 106 7.50 11.82 -23.56
C ASP A 106 8.49 11.64 -24.73
N GLY A 107 9.09 10.46 -24.85
CA GLY A 107 10.01 10.08 -25.94
C GLY A 107 11.48 10.40 -25.69
N ALA A 108 11.81 11.15 -24.63
CA ALA A 108 13.20 11.40 -24.26
C ALA A 108 13.90 10.09 -23.84
N PRO A 109 15.21 9.93 -24.12
CA PRO A 109 15.95 8.74 -23.69
C PRO A 109 16.05 8.70 -22.17
N VAL A 110 15.97 7.50 -21.59
CA VAL A 110 16.34 7.28 -20.19
C VAL A 110 17.85 7.40 -20.07
N THR A 111 18.33 8.20 -19.11
CA THR A 111 19.76 8.37 -18.85
C THR A 111 20.16 7.90 -17.45
N ALA A 112 21.47 7.65 -17.27
CA ALA A 112 22.03 7.36 -15.96
C ALA A 112 21.84 8.53 -14.98
N GLU A 113 21.84 9.79 -15.44
CA GLU A 113 21.59 10.94 -14.57
C GLU A 113 20.18 10.93 -13.98
N ASP A 114 19.16 10.57 -14.78
CA ASP A 114 17.78 10.39 -14.31
C ASP A 114 17.71 9.34 -13.20
N CYS A 115 18.41 8.22 -13.41
CA CYS A 115 18.42 7.11 -12.47
C CYS A 115 19.16 7.47 -11.17
N VAL A 116 20.29 8.18 -11.26
CA VAL A 116 21.02 8.70 -10.09
C VAL A 116 20.15 9.64 -9.27
N ALA A 117 19.46 10.58 -9.91
CA ALA A 117 18.55 11.50 -9.22
C ALA A 117 17.40 10.74 -8.56
N SER A 118 16.82 9.76 -9.26
CA SER A 118 15.73 8.92 -8.75
C SER A 118 16.14 8.10 -7.53
N LEU A 119 17.31 7.46 -7.56
CA LEU A 119 17.85 6.70 -6.43
C LEU A 119 18.12 7.60 -5.20
N LYS A 120 18.64 8.81 -5.40
CA LYS A 120 18.84 9.79 -4.32
C LYS A 120 17.52 10.24 -3.71
N ARG A 121 16.52 10.51 -4.54
CA ARG A 121 15.17 10.87 -4.08
C ARG A 121 14.55 9.73 -3.27
N TRP A 122 14.57 8.51 -3.80
CA TRP A 122 14.07 7.32 -3.11
C TRP A 122 14.82 7.04 -1.80
N GLY A 123 16.15 7.20 -1.81
CA GLY A 123 16.99 7.09 -0.62
C GLY A 123 16.67 8.08 0.50
N SER A 124 15.97 9.18 0.18
CA SER A 124 15.48 10.17 1.14
C SER A 124 14.08 9.87 1.69
N SER A 125 13.44 8.79 1.23
CA SER A 125 12.05 8.44 1.58
C SER A 125 11.90 7.88 3.00
N VAL A 126 10.66 7.51 3.34
CA VAL A 126 10.35 6.81 4.60
C VAL A 126 10.83 5.35 4.63
N ASP A 127 11.36 4.84 3.52
CA ASP A 127 11.82 3.46 3.40
C ASP A 127 13.06 3.19 4.27
N GLY A 128 12.98 2.14 5.11
CA GLY A 128 14.03 1.79 6.06
C GLY A 128 15.29 1.27 5.39
N MET A 129 15.16 0.37 4.41
CA MET A 129 16.31 -0.19 3.71
C MET A 129 16.96 0.86 2.79
N ALA A 130 16.17 1.67 2.08
CA ALA A 130 16.70 2.73 1.22
C ALA A 130 17.58 3.71 2.00
N ARG A 131 17.10 4.21 3.15
CA ARG A 131 17.89 5.11 4.00
C ARG A 131 19.13 4.44 4.55
N LYS A 132 19.00 3.18 5.00
CA LYS A 132 20.15 2.44 5.53
C LYS A 132 21.22 2.25 4.45
N LEU A 133 20.82 1.92 3.23
CA LEU A 133 21.73 1.88 2.08
C LEU A 133 22.39 3.25 1.87
N MET A 134 21.65 4.36 1.93
CA MET A 134 22.21 5.72 1.80
C MET A 134 23.22 6.07 2.91
N ASP A 135 23.01 5.62 4.15
CA ASP A 135 23.97 5.84 5.25
C ASP A 135 25.34 5.23 4.91
N PHE A 136 25.34 4.04 4.29
CA PHE A 136 26.52 3.31 3.83
C PHE A 136 27.09 3.86 2.51
N THR A 137 26.35 4.71 1.80
CA THR A 137 26.72 5.22 0.49
C THR A 137 27.73 6.36 0.60
N SER A 138 28.84 6.28 -0.13
CA SER A 138 29.80 7.39 -0.30
C SER A 138 29.43 8.28 -1.49
N GLY A 139 28.83 7.73 -2.54
CA GLY A 139 28.34 8.51 -3.67
C GLY A 139 27.58 7.66 -4.69
N ILE A 140 26.70 8.33 -5.45
CA ILE A 140 26.03 7.76 -6.62
C ILE A 140 26.21 8.76 -7.75
N GLU A 141 26.82 8.32 -8.84
CA GLU A 141 27.19 9.16 -9.98
C GLU A 141 26.87 8.48 -11.31
N ALA A 142 26.65 9.29 -12.34
CA ALA A 142 26.57 8.82 -13.72
C ALA A 142 27.99 8.92 -14.30
N ALA A 143 28.60 7.79 -14.64
CA ALA A 143 29.91 7.76 -15.30
C ALA A 143 29.80 8.16 -16.78
N ASP A 144 28.67 7.84 -17.40
CA ASP A 144 28.29 8.24 -18.74
C ASP A 144 26.74 8.22 -18.88
N ALA A 145 26.21 8.35 -20.09
CA ALA A 145 24.76 8.39 -20.33
C ALA A 145 24.00 7.12 -19.91
N LYS A 146 24.66 5.97 -19.77
CA LYS A 146 24.06 4.66 -19.46
C LYS A 146 24.66 3.97 -18.24
N THR A 147 25.79 4.44 -17.74
CA THR A 147 26.50 3.79 -16.63
C THR A 147 26.30 4.57 -15.34
N ILE A 148 25.68 3.91 -14.36
CA ILE A 148 25.49 4.39 -12.99
C ILE A 148 26.53 3.71 -12.11
N VAL A 149 27.28 4.47 -11.32
CA VAL A 149 28.26 3.95 -10.37
C VAL A 149 27.80 4.30 -8.97
N PHE A 150 27.56 3.26 -8.17
CA PHE A 150 27.12 3.33 -6.78
C PHE A 150 28.28 2.90 -5.88
N LYS A 151 28.78 3.82 -5.05
CA LYS A 151 29.94 3.60 -4.18
C LYS A 151 29.52 3.58 -2.71
N LEU A 152 30.07 2.65 -1.96
CA LEU A 152 29.87 2.51 -0.52
C LEU A 152 31.11 2.96 0.27
N LYS A 153 30.90 3.28 1.54
CA LYS A 153 31.96 3.57 2.53
C LYS A 153 32.47 2.28 3.19
N GLU A 154 31.56 1.33 3.39
CA GLU A 154 31.79 0.01 3.96
C GLU A 154 30.82 -0.99 3.29
N PRO A 155 31.11 -2.31 3.27
CA PRO A 155 30.24 -3.27 2.60
C PRO A 155 28.83 -3.30 3.20
N TYR A 156 27.81 -3.27 2.33
CA TYR A 156 26.40 -3.49 2.69
C TYR A 156 25.88 -4.71 1.94
N GLY A 157 25.55 -5.78 2.65
CA GLY A 157 25.22 -7.08 2.04
C GLY A 157 23.89 -7.14 1.28
N LEU A 158 23.11 -6.05 1.24
CA LEU A 158 21.74 -6.02 0.72
C LEU A 158 21.53 -4.96 -0.38
N VAL A 159 22.58 -4.48 -1.06
CA VAL A 159 22.44 -3.40 -2.06
C VAL A 159 21.41 -3.74 -3.13
N LEU A 160 21.56 -4.92 -3.75
CA LEU A 160 20.73 -5.34 -4.88
C LEU A 160 19.29 -5.61 -4.45
N GLU A 161 19.11 -6.29 -3.32
CA GLU A 161 17.81 -6.58 -2.71
C GLU A 161 17.07 -5.30 -2.33
N THR A 162 17.80 -4.32 -1.78
CA THR A 162 17.24 -3.01 -1.40
C THR A 162 16.70 -2.26 -2.61
N ILE A 163 17.42 -2.29 -3.74
CA ILE A 163 16.99 -1.63 -4.99
C ILE A 163 15.86 -2.40 -5.69
N ALA A 164 15.86 -3.73 -5.61
CA ALA A 164 14.94 -4.59 -6.35
C ALA A 164 13.60 -4.87 -5.64
N LYS A 165 13.51 -4.61 -4.33
CA LYS A 165 12.38 -5.09 -3.51
C LYS A 165 11.04 -4.49 -3.95
N PRO A 166 9.97 -5.31 -4.01
CA PRO A 166 8.65 -4.88 -4.45
C PRO A 166 7.77 -4.35 -3.31
N SER A 167 8.35 -3.52 -2.46
CA SER A 167 7.73 -3.03 -1.22
C SER A 167 6.73 -1.89 -1.44
N ALA A 168 6.11 -1.39 -0.37
CA ALA A 168 5.26 -0.19 -0.42
C ALA A 168 5.94 1.06 -1.02
N VAL A 169 7.27 1.22 -0.88
CA VAL A 169 8.05 2.32 -1.47
C VAL A 169 9.16 1.75 -2.34
N VAL A 170 8.96 1.77 -3.65
CA VAL A 170 9.84 1.14 -4.65
C VAL A 170 10.85 2.16 -5.20
N ALA A 171 12.05 1.71 -5.57
CA ALA A 171 13.04 2.49 -6.28
C ALA A 171 12.65 2.70 -7.76
N PHE A 172 11.54 3.41 -8.01
CA PHE A 172 11.07 3.76 -9.34
C PHE A 172 11.98 4.82 -9.98
N MET A 173 12.36 4.60 -11.24
CA MET A 173 13.14 5.55 -12.02
C MET A 173 12.21 6.54 -12.71
N MET A 174 12.56 7.82 -12.65
CA MET A 174 11.82 8.93 -13.24
C MET A 174 12.79 9.95 -13.86
N PRO A 175 12.32 10.81 -14.80
CA PRO A 175 13.12 11.92 -15.31
C PRO A 175 13.73 12.76 -14.18
N LYS A 176 14.99 13.18 -14.33
CA LYS A 176 15.74 13.95 -13.33
C LYS A 176 14.97 15.16 -12.80
N ARG A 177 14.32 15.91 -13.70
CA ARG A 177 13.49 17.09 -13.35
C ARG A 177 12.34 16.77 -12.39
N LEU A 178 11.82 15.54 -12.40
CA LEU A 178 10.82 15.06 -11.45
C LEU A 178 11.49 14.54 -10.18
N ALA A 179 12.58 13.78 -10.33
CA ALA A 179 13.35 13.24 -9.21
C ALA A 179 13.98 14.32 -8.30
N GLU A 180 14.22 15.53 -8.80
CA GLU A 180 14.70 16.66 -8.01
C GLU A 180 13.59 17.31 -7.16
N THR A 181 12.32 16.91 -7.34
CA THR A 181 11.24 17.32 -6.43
C THR A 181 11.48 16.70 -5.05
N PRO A 182 11.55 17.50 -3.97
CA PRO A 182 11.74 16.98 -2.62
C PRO A 182 10.72 15.88 -2.30
N ILE A 183 11.14 14.81 -1.61
CA ILE A 183 10.26 13.67 -1.30
C ILE A 183 9.03 14.06 -0.45
N THR A 184 9.10 15.21 0.22
CA THR A 184 8.01 15.83 1.00
C THR A 184 7.01 16.60 0.14
N LYS A 185 7.18 16.60 -1.19
CA LYS A 185 6.27 17.18 -2.18
C LYS A 185 5.99 16.13 -3.25
N GLN A 186 4.74 16.08 -3.69
CA GLN A 186 4.36 15.26 -4.82
C GLN A 186 4.98 15.80 -6.11
N ILE A 187 5.47 14.91 -6.97
CA ILE A 187 5.88 15.27 -8.34
C ILE A 187 4.71 15.89 -9.13
N PRO A 188 4.99 16.86 -10.01
CA PRO A 188 3.95 17.61 -10.71
C PRO A 188 3.26 16.84 -11.85
N GLU A 189 3.84 15.73 -12.30
CA GLU A 189 3.35 14.94 -13.43
C GLU A 189 3.84 13.49 -13.38
N GLN A 190 3.17 12.62 -14.13
CA GLN A 190 3.41 11.18 -14.14
C GLN A 190 4.04 10.73 -15.46
N ILE A 191 5.29 11.16 -15.69
CA ILE A 191 6.12 10.69 -16.80
C ILE A 191 7.08 9.63 -16.28
N GLY A 192 6.92 8.40 -16.74
CA GLY A 192 7.80 7.28 -16.43
C GLY A 192 8.29 6.57 -17.69
N SER A 193 8.80 5.37 -17.54
CA SER A 193 9.28 4.49 -18.63
C SER A 193 8.58 3.13 -18.64
N GLY A 194 7.57 2.97 -17.78
CA GLY A 194 6.88 1.70 -17.55
C GLY A 194 5.97 1.25 -18.70
N PRO A 195 5.35 0.08 -18.54
CA PRO A 195 4.56 -0.60 -19.58
C PRO A 195 3.28 0.15 -19.98
N PHE A 196 2.77 1.05 -19.13
CA PHE A 196 1.60 1.87 -19.41
C PHE A 196 1.89 3.37 -19.22
N LYS A 197 1.20 4.21 -19.98
CA LYS A 197 1.21 5.68 -19.86
C LYS A 197 -0.04 6.13 -19.10
N PHE A 198 0.13 6.97 -18.07
CA PHE A 198 -1.00 7.52 -17.33
C PHE A 198 -1.67 8.64 -18.11
N VAL A 199 -3.00 8.58 -18.27
CA VAL A 199 -3.76 9.58 -19.03
C VAL A 199 -4.32 10.63 -18.06
N ALA A 200 -3.47 11.59 -17.69
CA ALA A 200 -3.82 12.62 -16.70
C ALA A 200 -5.09 13.43 -17.05
N GLY A 201 -5.35 13.67 -18.33
CA GLY A 201 -6.56 14.39 -18.79
C GLY A 201 -7.87 13.62 -18.60
N GLU A 202 -7.81 12.30 -18.38
CA GLU A 202 -8.97 11.46 -18.11
C GLU A 202 -9.05 10.99 -16.65
N PHE A 203 -8.02 11.29 -15.85
CA PHE A 203 -8.00 10.99 -14.43
C PHE A 203 -9.05 11.83 -13.71
N GLN A 204 -9.94 11.16 -13.00
CA GLN A 204 -10.93 11.78 -12.15
C GLN A 204 -10.70 11.22 -10.74
N PRO A 205 -9.98 11.96 -9.86
CA PRO A 205 -9.70 11.51 -8.50
C PRO A 205 -10.97 11.02 -7.80
N GLY A 206 -10.93 9.81 -7.23
CA GLY A 206 -12.10 9.20 -6.59
C GLY A 206 -13.10 8.52 -7.53
N VAL A 207 -12.96 8.65 -8.86
CA VAL A 207 -13.88 8.04 -9.85
C VAL A 207 -13.17 7.04 -10.76
N LYS A 208 -12.09 7.47 -11.43
CA LYS A 208 -11.34 6.61 -12.34
C LYS A 208 -9.90 7.05 -12.57
N ALA A 209 -9.01 6.09 -12.77
CA ALA A 209 -7.64 6.27 -13.24
C ALA A 209 -7.42 5.48 -14.53
N ILE A 210 -6.82 6.14 -15.53
CA ILE A 210 -6.78 5.64 -16.90
C ILE A 210 -5.33 5.46 -17.33
N TYR A 211 -5.08 4.32 -17.97
CA TYR A 211 -3.77 3.95 -18.47
C TYR A 211 -3.86 3.44 -19.91
N GLU A 212 -3.00 3.95 -20.79
CA GLU A 212 -2.84 3.45 -22.15
C GLU A 212 -1.58 2.61 -22.27
N LYS A 213 -1.59 1.64 -23.18
CA LYS A 213 -0.39 0.88 -23.52
C LYS A 213 0.74 1.81 -23.94
N ASN A 214 1.93 1.63 -23.36
CA ASN A 214 3.13 2.27 -23.87
C ASN A 214 3.64 1.53 -25.11
N THR A 215 3.35 2.05 -26.30
CA THR A 215 3.78 1.45 -27.58
C THR A 215 5.28 1.51 -27.81
N ASP A 216 6.00 2.38 -27.09
CA ASP A 216 7.46 2.53 -27.15
C ASP A 216 8.19 1.65 -26.12
N TYR A 217 7.45 0.87 -25.32
CA TYR A 217 8.03 0.05 -24.27
C TYR A 217 8.91 -1.08 -24.83
N VAL A 218 10.10 -1.25 -24.27
CA VAL A 218 11.06 -2.30 -24.66
C VAL A 218 11.14 -3.36 -23.55
N PRO A 219 10.27 -4.40 -23.60
CA PRO A 219 10.26 -5.44 -22.58
C PRO A 219 11.56 -6.26 -22.62
N ARG A 220 11.91 -6.82 -21.46
CA ARG A 220 12.83 -7.96 -21.37
C ARG A 220 12.29 -9.16 -22.16
N LYS A 221 13.17 -10.08 -22.56
CA LYS A 221 12.80 -11.25 -23.39
C LYS A 221 12.39 -12.45 -22.56
N GLU A 222 12.85 -12.50 -21.32
CA GLU A 222 12.53 -13.51 -20.33
C GLU A 222 11.03 -13.48 -20.01
N PRO A 223 10.41 -14.61 -19.64
CA PRO A 223 9.02 -14.63 -19.18
C PRO A 223 8.80 -13.67 -18.00
N ALA A 224 7.63 -13.02 -17.96
CA ALA A 224 7.25 -12.18 -16.83
C ALA A 224 7.13 -13.04 -15.56
N GLU A 225 7.78 -12.61 -14.48
CA GLU A 225 7.74 -13.27 -13.19
C GLU A 225 7.82 -12.22 -12.08
N TRP A 226 6.72 -12.05 -11.37
CA TRP A 226 6.51 -10.95 -10.41
C TRP A 226 6.90 -9.59 -11.03
N THR A 227 7.86 -8.89 -10.43
CA THR A 227 8.35 -7.58 -10.88
C THR A 227 9.53 -7.69 -11.85
N SER A 228 9.89 -8.91 -12.25
CA SER A 228 10.97 -9.21 -13.17
C SER A 228 10.49 -9.80 -14.50
N GLY A 229 11.43 -9.97 -15.44
CA GLY A 229 11.15 -10.49 -16.78
C GLY A 229 10.43 -9.51 -17.71
N GLY A 230 9.89 -10.04 -18.80
CA GLY A 230 9.30 -9.30 -19.91
C GLY A 230 7.89 -8.80 -19.64
N LYS A 231 7.75 -7.55 -19.23
CA LYS A 231 6.45 -6.87 -19.01
C LYS A 231 5.73 -6.57 -20.33
N VAL A 232 5.20 -7.60 -21.00
CA VAL A 232 4.52 -7.48 -22.29
C VAL A 232 3.06 -7.09 -22.11
N VAL A 233 2.67 -5.90 -22.57
CA VAL A 233 1.28 -5.43 -22.50
C VAL A 233 0.46 -5.95 -23.69
N LYS A 234 -0.65 -6.65 -23.41
CA LYS A 234 -1.53 -7.29 -24.41
C LYS A 234 -2.92 -6.63 -24.52
N VAL A 235 -3.22 -5.66 -23.66
CA VAL A 235 -4.42 -4.82 -23.73
C VAL A 235 -4.03 -3.42 -24.18
N ASP A 236 -4.95 -2.69 -24.82
CA ASP A 236 -4.68 -1.33 -25.30
C ASP A 236 -4.85 -0.30 -24.19
N ARG A 237 -5.71 -0.61 -23.21
CA ARG A 237 -6.09 0.30 -22.14
C ARG A 237 -6.48 -0.45 -20.87
N VAL A 238 -6.11 0.13 -19.73
CA VAL A 238 -6.55 -0.29 -18.41
C VAL A 238 -7.30 0.86 -17.76
N GLU A 239 -8.51 0.58 -17.27
CA GLU A 239 -9.34 1.52 -16.54
C GLU A 239 -9.51 1.03 -15.12
N TRP A 240 -8.99 1.78 -14.16
CA TRP A 240 -9.31 1.58 -12.75
C TRP A 240 -10.55 2.40 -12.43
N ILE A 241 -11.63 1.72 -12.06
CA ILE A 241 -12.90 2.34 -11.72
C ILE A 241 -13.12 2.21 -10.22
N THR A 242 -13.46 3.32 -9.57
CA THR A 242 -13.82 3.32 -8.15
C THR A 242 -15.26 2.83 -8.00
N MET A 243 -15.44 1.73 -7.29
CA MET A 243 -16.75 1.23 -6.88
C MET A 243 -16.73 0.99 -5.36
N PRO A 244 -17.12 1.99 -4.54
CA PRO A 244 -17.05 1.87 -3.08
C PRO A 244 -18.01 0.80 -2.52
N ASP A 245 -19.15 0.61 -3.19
CA ASP A 245 -20.09 -0.44 -2.82
C ASP A 245 -19.65 -1.79 -3.41
N ALA A 246 -19.32 -2.72 -2.51
CA ALA A 246 -18.76 -3.99 -2.90
C ALA A 246 -19.76 -4.92 -3.61
N GLN A 247 -21.07 -4.78 -3.32
CA GLN A 247 -22.11 -5.53 -4.00
C GLN A 247 -22.25 -5.06 -5.46
N THR A 248 -22.13 -3.77 -5.70
CA THR A 248 -22.13 -3.17 -7.04
C THR A 248 -20.93 -3.67 -7.84
N ALA A 249 -19.71 -3.66 -7.26
CA ALA A 249 -18.51 -4.19 -7.90
C ALA A 249 -18.64 -5.69 -8.25
N LEU A 250 -19.25 -6.47 -7.36
CA LEU A 250 -19.53 -7.89 -7.58
C LEU A 250 -20.52 -8.11 -8.74
N ASN A 251 -21.63 -7.38 -8.74
CA ASN A 251 -22.62 -7.47 -9.81
C ASN A 251 -22.01 -7.09 -11.16
N ALA A 252 -21.16 -6.05 -11.19
CA ALA A 252 -20.44 -5.61 -12.39
C ALA A 252 -19.45 -6.68 -12.90
N LEU A 253 -18.77 -7.38 -12.00
CA LEU A 253 -17.89 -8.49 -12.37
C LEU A 253 -18.70 -9.65 -12.98
N GLN A 254 -19.84 -9.99 -12.38
CA GLN A 254 -20.72 -11.05 -12.84
C GLN A 254 -21.36 -10.72 -14.20
N SER A 255 -21.82 -9.49 -14.40
CA SER A 255 -22.43 -9.02 -15.67
C SER A 255 -21.42 -8.89 -16.81
N GLY A 256 -20.15 -8.67 -16.50
CA GLY A 256 -19.11 -8.42 -17.49
C GLY A 256 -18.77 -6.95 -17.70
N ASP A 257 -19.37 -6.05 -16.92
CA ASP A 257 -19.05 -4.61 -16.96
C ASP A 257 -17.67 -4.31 -16.37
N VAL A 258 -17.17 -5.17 -15.48
CA VAL A 258 -15.82 -5.14 -14.91
C VAL A 258 -15.14 -6.49 -15.15
N ASP A 259 -13.84 -6.46 -15.47
CA ASP A 259 -13.06 -7.67 -15.75
C ASP A 259 -12.33 -8.21 -14.50
N PHE A 260 -11.95 -7.32 -13.58
CA PHE A 260 -11.13 -7.64 -12.41
C PHE A 260 -11.60 -6.89 -11.15
N VAL A 261 -11.66 -7.58 -10.02
CA VAL A 261 -11.89 -7.02 -8.68
C VAL A 261 -10.77 -7.46 -7.76
N GLU A 262 -9.99 -6.51 -7.25
CA GLU A 262 -8.79 -6.80 -6.44
C GLU A 262 -9.13 -7.47 -5.11
N THR A 263 -10.20 -7.01 -4.46
CA THR A 263 -10.61 -7.51 -3.14
C THR A 263 -12.14 -7.62 -3.06
N PRO A 264 -12.75 -8.70 -3.57
CA PRO A 264 -14.15 -9.00 -3.30
C PRO A 264 -14.40 -9.20 -1.79
N PRO A 265 -15.63 -8.94 -1.31
CA PRO A 265 -16.04 -9.29 0.05
C PRO A 265 -15.87 -10.79 0.35
N PHE A 266 -15.35 -11.10 1.55
CA PHE A 266 -15.07 -12.49 1.95
C PHE A 266 -16.32 -13.37 2.04
N ASP A 267 -17.46 -12.80 2.42
CA ASP A 267 -18.77 -13.46 2.49
C ASP A 267 -19.35 -13.79 1.11
N MET A 268 -18.91 -13.08 0.07
CA MET A 268 -19.34 -13.29 -1.32
C MET A 268 -18.45 -14.26 -2.11
N LEU A 269 -17.32 -14.68 -1.54
CA LEU A 269 -16.39 -15.62 -2.20
C LEU A 269 -17.07 -16.94 -2.63
N PRO A 270 -17.93 -17.59 -1.82
CA PRO A 270 -18.59 -18.82 -2.26
C PRO A 270 -19.46 -18.64 -3.51
N ALA A 271 -20.15 -17.50 -3.63
CA ALA A 271 -20.96 -17.18 -4.81
C ALA A 271 -20.08 -16.97 -6.04
N LEU A 272 -18.95 -16.27 -5.88
CA LEU A 272 -17.96 -16.06 -6.95
C LEU A 272 -17.29 -17.37 -7.40
N GLU A 273 -16.88 -18.22 -6.46
CA GLU A 273 -16.26 -19.53 -6.73
C GLU A 273 -17.22 -20.48 -7.46
N SER A 274 -18.53 -20.34 -7.24
CA SER A 274 -19.57 -21.13 -7.94
C SER A 274 -19.84 -20.66 -9.37
N ASN A 275 -19.44 -19.44 -9.75
CA ASN A 275 -19.68 -18.89 -11.07
C ASN A 275 -18.65 -19.47 -12.07
N PRO A 276 -19.09 -20.17 -13.13
CA PRO A 276 -18.18 -20.81 -14.08
C PRO A 276 -17.36 -19.83 -14.91
N ASP A 277 -17.73 -18.55 -14.97
CA ASP A 277 -17.05 -17.51 -15.76
C ASP A 277 -16.05 -16.70 -14.93
N ILE A 278 -15.96 -16.94 -13.62
CA ILE A 278 -15.09 -16.19 -12.71
C ILE A 278 -13.98 -17.10 -12.17
N THR A 279 -12.79 -16.53 -12.03
CA THR A 279 -11.66 -17.11 -11.30
C THR A 279 -11.53 -16.35 -9.98
N VAL A 280 -11.42 -17.07 -8.88
CA VAL A 280 -11.07 -16.53 -7.56
C VAL A 280 -9.73 -17.12 -7.16
N SER A 281 -8.75 -16.27 -6.82
CA SER A 281 -7.42 -16.74 -6.44
C SER A 281 -6.70 -15.75 -5.54
N ILE A 282 -5.79 -16.28 -4.71
CA ILE A 282 -4.89 -15.46 -3.89
C ILE A 282 -3.68 -15.08 -4.74
N LEU A 283 -3.60 -13.81 -5.14
CA LEU A 283 -2.46 -13.28 -5.90
C LEU A 283 -1.24 -13.04 -5.01
N ASN A 284 -1.41 -12.41 -3.84
CA ASN A 284 -0.34 -12.29 -2.86
C ASN A 284 -0.36 -13.49 -1.90
N LYS A 285 0.36 -14.55 -2.26
CA LYS A 285 0.46 -15.78 -1.45
C LYS A 285 1.14 -15.57 -0.10
N PHE A 286 1.99 -14.55 0.05
CA PHE A 286 2.59 -14.21 1.33
C PHE A 286 1.59 -13.58 2.30
N GLY A 287 0.49 -13.05 1.78
CA GLY A 287 -0.53 -12.37 2.58
C GLY A 287 -0.06 -11.02 3.11
N PHE A 288 -0.75 -10.58 4.16
CA PHE A 288 -0.65 -9.26 4.75
C PHE A 288 -0.62 -9.35 6.27
N GLN A 289 0.03 -8.39 6.92
CA GLN A 289 -0.06 -8.17 8.36
C GLN A 289 -0.97 -6.98 8.62
N SER A 290 -2.06 -7.21 9.36
CA SER A 290 -2.97 -6.20 9.88
C SER A 290 -2.34 -5.54 11.12
N PHE A 291 -2.43 -4.22 11.28
CA PHE A 291 -1.92 -3.57 12.50
C PHE A 291 -2.58 -2.23 12.84
N GLY A 292 -2.49 -1.86 14.12
CA GLY A 292 -2.89 -0.55 14.65
C GLY A 292 -1.66 0.31 14.96
N ARG A 293 -1.71 1.59 14.56
CA ARG A 293 -0.64 2.57 14.80
C ARG A 293 -1.13 3.66 15.74
N MET A 294 -0.41 3.86 16.84
CA MET A 294 -0.63 4.96 17.78
C MET A 294 0.24 6.16 17.41
N ASN A 295 -0.21 7.36 17.77
CA ASN A 295 0.53 8.60 17.59
C ASN A 295 1.26 8.99 18.88
N PHE A 296 2.59 9.03 18.83
CA PHE A 296 3.45 9.29 19.98
C PHE A 296 3.58 10.80 20.27
N LEU A 297 3.12 11.68 19.37
CA LEU A 297 3.23 13.12 19.55
C LEU A 297 2.14 13.71 20.46
N HIS A 298 1.03 13.00 20.64
CA HIS A 298 -0.18 13.56 21.24
C HIS A 298 -0.75 12.70 22.37
N PRO A 299 -1.19 13.33 23.48
CA PRO A 299 -1.93 12.64 24.52
C PRO A 299 -3.17 11.90 23.98
N PRO A 300 -3.50 10.72 24.52
CA PRO A 300 -2.84 10.10 25.67
C PRO A 300 -1.71 9.11 25.29
N PHE A 301 -1.40 8.95 24.00
CA PHE A 301 -0.47 7.93 23.53
C PHE A 301 1.00 8.40 23.43
N ASP A 302 1.30 9.63 23.80
CA ASP A 302 2.65 10.05 24.19
C ASP A 302 3.15 9.31 25.45
N ASN A 303 2.23 8.86 26.32
CA ASN A 303 2.53 8.08 27.52
C ASN A 303 2.53 6.55 27.27
N VAL A 304 3.69 5.91 27.44
CA VAL A 304 3.86 4.47 27.25
C VAL A 304 2.98 3.61 28.17
N LYS A 305 2.69 4.05 29.39
CA LYS A 305 1.82 3.30 30.31
C LYS A 305 0.40 3.18 29.75
N ILE A 306 -0.08 4.25 29.10
CA ILE A 306 -1.40 4.27 28.47
C ILE A 306 -1.39 3.42 27.18
N ARG A 307 -0.31 3.48 26.38
CA ARG A 307 -0.17 2.60 25.22
C ARG A 307 -0.18 1.12 25.62
N ARG A 308 0.51 0.74 26.70
CA ARG A 308 0.51 -0.63 27.24
C ARG A 308 -0.87 -1.07 27.72
N ALA A 309 -1.62 -0.18 28.39
CA ALA A 309 -3.00 -0.46 28.77
C ALA A 309 -3.90 -0.69 27.54
N ALA A 310 -3.73 0.11 26.48
CA ALA A 310 -4.45 -0.08 25.22
C ALA A 310 -4.06 -1.40 24.52
N LEU A 311 -2.78 -1.76 24.50
CA LEU A 311 -2.29 -3.04 23.95
C LEU A 311 -2.98 -4.24 24.62
N LEU A 312 -3.08 -4.22 25.96
CA LEU A 312 -3.74 -5.29 26.74
C LEU A 312 -5.24 -5.42 26.44
N ALA A 313 -5.91 -4.33 26.06
CA ALA A 313 -7.33 -4.34 25.73
C ALA A 313 -7.62 -4.97 24.35
N ILE A 314 -6.65 -4.91 23.44
CA ILE A 314 -6.80 -5.34 22.06
C ILE A 314 -6.54 -6.84 21.94
N ASN A 315 -7.25 -7.52 21.04
CA ASN A 315 -6.99 -8.91 20.70
C ASN A 315 -7.17 -9.17 19.20
N GLN A 316 -6.46 -10.18 18.69
CA GLN A 316 -6.47 -10.48 17.24
C GLN A 316 -7.73 -11.21 16.79
N LYS A 317 -8.36 -11.97 17.67
CA LYS A 317 -9.56 -12.75 17.35
C LYS A 317 -10.70 -11.85 16.94
N ASP A 318 -11.09 -10.90 17.78
CA ASP A 318 -12.21 -10.01 17.50
C ASP A 318 -11.95 -9.17 16.25
N VAL A 319 -10.70 -8.75 16.04
CA VAL A 319 -10.33 -7.96 14.86
C VAL A 319 -10.41 -8.79 13.58
N LEU A 320 -9.79 -9.98 13.53
CA LEU A 320 -9.77 -10.79 12.30
C LEU A 320 -11.12 -11.44 12.02
N ASP A 321 -11.89 -11.81 13.04
CA ASP A 321 -13.26 -12.29 12.87
C ASP A 321 -14.15 -11.21 12.23
N ALA A 322 -13.97 -9.94 12.60
CA ALA A 322 -14.70 -8.84 11.97
C ALA A 322 -14.13 -8.41 10.61
N GLN A 323 -12.80 -8.45 10.45
CA GLN A 323 -12.11 -7.99 9.24
C GLN A 323 -12.23 -8.99 8.09
N ILE A 324 -12.11 -10.29 8.38
CA ILE A 324 -12.02 -11.37 7.40
C ILE A 324 -13.18 -12.35 7.56
N GLY A 325 -13.51 -12.73 8.80
CA GLY A 325 -14.66 -13.60 9.15
C GLY A 325 -14.56 -15.06 8.72
N ASN A 326 -13.75 -15.36 7.71
CA ASN A 326 -13.52 -16.71 7.21
C ASN A 326 -12.13 -17.22 7.64
N PRO A 327 -12.05 -18.24 8.53
CA PRO A 327 -10.79 -18.74 9.08
C PRO A 327 -9.85 -19.36 8.04
N LYS A 328 -10.32 -19.65 6.82
CA LYS A 328 -9.47 -20.06 5.69
C LYS A 328 -8.43 -18.97 5.32
N TYR A 329 -8.76 -17.71 5.58
CA TYR A 329 -8.01 -16.56 5.05
C TYR A 329 -7.28 -15.76 6.12
N TYR A 330 -7.28 -16.18 7.39
CA TYR A 330 -6.52 -15.48 8.42
C TYR A 330 -5.94 -16.43 9.46
N LYS A 331 -4.91 -15.95 10.17
CA LYS A 331 -4.34 -16.63 11.33
C LYS A 331 -3.91 -15.61 12.38
N PHE A 332 -4.01 -16.02 13.65
CA PHE A 332 -3.44 -15.26 14.75
C PHE A 332 -1.92 -15.35 14.71
N CYS A 333 -1.27 -14.21 14.81
CA CYS A 333 0.16 -14.08 14.79
C CYS A 333 0.61 -12.86 15.60
N GLY A 334 1.24 -13.11 16.75
CA GLY A 334 1.88 -12.08 17.58
C GLY A 334 3.28 -11.69 17.10
N ALA A 335 3.85 -12.37 16.09
CA ALA A 335 5.15 -12.00 15.58
C ALA A 335 5.08 -10.70 14.75
N PHE A 336 5.99 -9.77 15.02
CA PHE A 336 6.17 -8.58 14.19
C PHE A 336 6.74 -8.95 12.82
N PHE A 337 7.60 -9.97 12.75
CA PHE A 337 8.28 -10.41 11.53
C PHE A 337 7.63 -11.61 10.83
N ILE A 338 6.30 -11.66 10.83
CA ILE A 338 5.48 -12.69 10.16
C ILE A 338 5.74 -14.11 10.73
N CYS A 339 4.71 -14.72 11.30
CA CYS A 339 4.71 -16.14 11.68
C CYS A 339 5.07 -17.06 10.50
N ASP A 340 5.71 -18.18 10.82
CA ASP A 340 6.24 -19.17 9.89
C ASP A 340 7.45 -18.69 9.07
N THR A 341 8.12 -17.62 9.51
CA THR A 341 9.41 -17.18 8.98
C THR A 341 10.56 -17.46 9.96
N PRO A 342 11.83 -17.45 9.51
CA PRO A 342 12.98 -17.64 10.40
C PRO A 342 13.08 -16.64 11.56
N LEU A 343 12.52 -15.43 11.39
CA LEU A 343 12.56 -14.34 12.38
C LEU A 343 11.27 -14.24 13.22
N ALA A 344 10.32 -15.17 13.04
CA ALA A 344 9.13 -15.23 13.87
C ALA A 344 9.47 -15.51 15.34
N SER A 345 8.78 -14.81 16.25
CA SER A 345 8.91 -14.98 17.70
C SER A 345 7.56 -14.82 18.37
N ASP A 346 7.34 -15.55 19.46
CA ASP A 346 6.14 -15.43 20.29
C ASP A 346 6.28 -14.35 21.39
N VAL A 347 7.50 -13.86 21.61
CA VAL A 347 7.84 -12.92 22.70
C VAL A 347 6.90 -11.71 22.68
N GLY A 348 6.14 -11.53 23.76
CA GLY A 348 5.31 -10.35 24.03
C GLY A 348 3.93 -10.34 23.36
N GLY A 349 3.67 -11.28 22.43
CA GLY A 349 2.42 -11.35 21.68
C GLY A 349 1.32 -12.18 22.35
N GLU A 350 1.58 -12.79 23.51
CA GLU A 350 0.72 -13.81 24.10
C GLU A 350 -0.66 -13.27 24.49
N THR A 351 -0.73 -12.03 25.01
CA THR A 351 -1.99 -11.38 25.41
C THR A 351 -2.88 -11.07 24.21
N LEU A 352 -2.28 -10.59 23.11
CA LEU A 352 -2.98 -10.31 21.85
C LEU A 352 -3.59 -11.57 21.23
N ILE A 353 -2.84 -12.68 21.25
CA ILE A 353 -3.29 -13.97 20.69
C ILE A 353 -4.36 -14.60 21.59
N LYS A 354 -4.15 -14.61 22.91
CA LYS A 354 -5.08 -15.25 23.86
C LYS A 354 -6.35 -14.42 24.08
N GLY A 355 -6.30 -13.11 23.86
CA GLY A 355 -7.44 -12.20 24.03
C GLY A 355 -7.96 -12.10 25.47
N ASN A 356 -7.11 -12.35 26.47
CA ASN A 356 -7.50 -12.40 27.88
C ASN A 356 -7.00 -11.19 28.69
N GLY A 357 -6.51 -10.13 28.04
CA GLY A 357 -5.88 -8.98 28.69
C GLY A 357 -6.82 -7.91 29.24
N MET A 358 -8.14 -8.01 29.02
CA MET A 358 -9.09 -6.93 29.34
C MET A 358 -9.10 -6.52 30.84
N ALA A 359 -9.00 -7.48 31.75
CA ALA A 359 -8.95 -7.18 33.19
C ALA A 359 -7.67 -6.40 33.55
N ASP A 360 -6.53 -6.84 33.01
CA ASP A 360 -5.23 -6.17 33.20
C ASP A 360 -5.19 -4.80 32.51
N ALA A 361 -5.87 -4.64 31.37
CA ALA A 361 -6.01 -3.37 30.67
C ALA A 361 -6.72 -2.31 31.53
N LYS A 362 -7.86 -2.68 32.14
CA LYS A 362 -8.62 -1.79 33.06
C LYS A 362 -7.77 -1.37 34.25
N LYS A 363 -7.05 -2.31 34.86
CA LYS A 363 -6.15 -2.03 35.98
C LYS A 363 -5.01 -1.11 35.55
N ALA A 364 -4.32 -1.45 34.45
CA ALA A 364 -3.20 -0.67 33.94
C ALA A 364 -3.61 0.76 33.55
N LEU A 365 -4.81 0.95 32.97
CA LEU A 365 -5.33 2.27 32.63
C LEU A 365 -5.64 3.12 33.86
N ALA A 366 -6.19 2.51 34.92
CA ALA A 366 -6.44 3.21 36.18
C ALA A 366 -5.11 3.65 36.84
N GLU A 367 -4.07 2.83 36.76
CA GLU A 367 -2.74 3.10 37.32
C GLU A 367 -1.87 4.03 36.43
N SER A 368 -2.24 4.23 35.16
CA SER A 368 -1.42 5.00 34.21
C SER A 368 -1.56 6.52 34.34
N GLY A 369 -2.56 6.99 35.12
CA GLY A 369 -2.89 8.42 35.24
C GLY A 369 -3.67 8.97 34.04
N TYR A 370 -4.45 8.13 33.35
CA TYR A 370 -5.29 8.58 32.23
C TYR A 370 -6.37 9.55 32.73
N ASP A 371 -6.42 10.74 32.13
CA ASP A 371 -7.30 11.85 32.52
C ASP A 371 -8.65 11.86 31.77
N GLY A 372 -8.88 10.88 30.91
CA GLY A 372 -10.06 10.84 30.05
C GLY A 372 -9.92 11.68 28.79
N THR A 373 -8.72 12.10 28.40
CA THR A 373 -8.46 12.72 27.08
C THR A 373 -8.98 11.80 25.96
N PRO A 374 -9.88 12.27 25.07
CA PRO A 374 -10.41 11.45 23.99
C PRO A 374 -9.32 10.94 23.04
N VAL A 375 -9.39 9.66 22.71
CA VAL A 375 -8.59 9.02 21.67
C VAL A 375 -9.32 9.19 20.34
N VAL A 376 -8.79 10.03 19.45
CA VAL A 376 -9.28 10.17 18.08
C VAL A 376 -8.80 9.01 17.23
N ILE A 377 -9.73 8.16 16.80
CA ILE A 377 -9.49 7.01 15.93
C ILE A 377 -10.01 7.31 14.53
N LEU A 378 -9.15 7.16 13.52
CA LEU A 378 -9.55 7.31 12.11
C LEU A 378 -10.18 6.00 11.59
N ALA A 379 -11.38 6.09 11.01
CA ALA A 379 -12.14 4.93 10.52
C ALA A 379 -12.47 5.04 9.02
N PRO A 380 -11.72 4.38 8.13
CA PRO A 380 -11.99 4.37 6.69
C PRO A 380 -13.17 3.44 6.36
N GLY A 381 -14.36 4.00 6.17
CA GLY A 381 -15.60 3.22 5.99
C GLY A 381 -15.75 2.55 4.62
N ASP A 382 -14.98 2.99 3.62
CA ASP A 382 -15.06 2.62 2.22
C ASP A 382 -14.03 1.56 1.78
N GLN A 383 -13.07 1.22 2.64
CA GLN A 383 -12.01 0.24 2.32
C GLN A 383 -12.31 -1.11 3.00
N ILE A 384 -12.54 -2.14 2.19
CA ILE A 384 -13.06 -3.46 2.63
C ILE A 384 -12.19 -4.10 3.72
N LEU A 385 -10.87 -4.02 3.58
CA LEU A 385 -9.90 -4.63 4.50
C LEU A 385 -9.62 -3.76 5.74
N LEU A 386 -10.05 -2.50 5.79
CA LEU A 386 -9.70 -1.57 6.87
C LEU A 386 -10.89 -1.08 7.69
N LYS A 387 -12.12 -1.20 7.17
CA LYS A 387 -13.31 -0.66 7.85
C LYS A 387 -13.61 -1.31 9.21
N ALA A 388 -13.22 -2.57 9.41
CA ALA A 388 -13.57 -3.34 10.61
C ALA A 388 -12.67 -3.02 11.83
N GLN A 389 -11.34 -2.93 11.64
CA GLN A 389 -10.38 -2.82 12.74
C GLN A 389 -10.66 -1.61 13.67
N PRO A 390 -10.92 -0.38 13.14
CA PRO A 390 -11.18 0.79 13.98
C PRO A 390 -12.43 0.64 14.84
N ILE A 391 -13.48 0.00 14.32
CA ILE A 391 -14.76 -0.19 15.02
C ILE A 391 -14.55 -1.15 16.20
N VAL A 392 -13.95 -2.31 15.94
CA VAL A 392 -13.68 -3.32 16.96
C VAL A 392 -12.75 -2.77 18.04
N VAL A 393 -11.63 -2.14 17.65
CA VAL A 393 -10.68 -1.61 18.62
C VAL A 393 -11.27 -0.43 19.40
N ALA A 394 -12.11 0.42 18.79
CA ALA A 394 -12.83 1.46 19.52
C ALA A 394 -13.74 0.86 20.61
N GLN A 395 -14.40 -0.26 20.35
CA GLN A 395 -15.23 -0.95 21.34
C GLN A 395 -14.36 -1.53 22.47
N LEU A 396 -13.26 -2.22 22.14
CA LEU A 396 -12.35 -2.78 23.14
C LEU A 396 -11.70 -1.71 24.03
N LEU A 397 -11.30 -0.58 23.44
CA LEU A 397 -10.76 0.54 24.20
C LEU A 397 -11.81 1.18 25.11
N ARG A 398 -13.06 1.35 24.64
CA ARG A 398 -14.16 1.82 25.50
C ARG A 398 -14.42 0.87 26.66
N GLU A 399 -14.38 -0.44 26.42
CA GLU A 399 -14.52 -1.45 27.47
C GLU A 399 -13.41 -1.34 28.51
N ALA A 400 -12.16 -1.10 28.09
CA ALA A 400 -11.03 -0.89 28.98
C ALA A 400 -11.09 0.44 29.77
N GLY A 401 -11.96 1.38 29.37
CA GLY A 401 -12.19 2.65 30.06
C GLY A 401 -11.71 3.90 29.30
N PHE A 402 -11.22 3.76 28.06
CA PHE A 402 -10.84 4.90 27.24
C PHE A 402 -12.07 5.68 26.75
N LYS A 403 -11.95 7.01 26.67
CA LYS A 403 -12.88 7.82 25.88
C LYS A 403 -12.42 7.77 24.42
N VAL A 404 -13.27 7.27 23.54
CA VAL A 404 -12.93 7.10 22.11
C VAL A 404 -13.83 7.97 21.24
N ASP A 405 -13.20 8.86 20.49
CA ASP A 405 -13.80 9.61 19.39
C ASP A 405 -13.48 8.88 18.08
N LEU A 406 -14.45 8.10 17.57
CA LEU A 406 -14.30 7.34 16.34
C LEU A 406 -14.79 8.19 15.17
N GLN A 407 -13.87 8.59 14.30
CA GLN A 407 -14.15 9.51 13.20
C GLN A 407 -14.21 8.74 11.87
N ALA A 408 -15.42 8.60 11.33
CA ALA A 408 -15.65 7.99 10.03
C ALA A 408 -15.20 8.93 8.88
N MET A 409 -14.51 8.38 7.89
CA MET A 409 -14.05 9.07 6.68
C MET A 409 -13.76 8.06 5.56
N ASP A 410 -13.37 8.55 4.38
CA ASP A 410 -12.80 7.73 3.31
C ASP A 410 -11.30 7.43 3.54
N TRP A 411 -10.80 6.34 2.96
CA TRP A 411 -9.40 5.93 3.12
C TRP A 411 -8.41 6.98 2.63
N GLN A 412 -8.69 7.70 1.55
CA GLN A 412 -7.76 8.71 1.05
C GLN A 412 -7.68 9.94 1.98
N THR A 413 -8.77 10.25 2.70
CA THR A 413 -8.72 11.19 3.82
C THR A 413 -7.81 10.67 4.94
N VAL A 414 -7.84 9.37 5.28
CA VAL A 414 -6.87 8.78 6.23
C VAL A 414 -5.43 8.89 5.71
N VAL A 415 -5.19 8.57 4.43
CA VAL A 415 -3.84 8.62 3.81
C VAL A 415 -3.23 10.02 3.89
N THR A 416 -4.03 11.06 3.71
CA THR A 416 -3.59 12.45 3.83
C THR A 416 -3.46 12.85 5.30
N ARG A 417 -4.45 12.52 6.13
CA ARG A 417 -4.51 12.94 7.55
C ARG A 417 -3.46 12.28 8.43
N ARG A 418 -3.06 11.03 8.15
CA ARG A 418 -2.03 10.32 8.92
C ARG A 418 -0.66 11.02 8.91
N ALA A 419 -0.40 11.87 7.90
CA ALA A 419 0.79 12.71 7.80
C ALA A 419 0.71 14.00 8.65
N ASN A 420 -0.47 14.39 9.15
CA ASN A 420 -0.65 15.61 9.93
C ASN A 420 -0.09 15.44 11.36
N GLN A 421 1.03 16.13 11.64
CA GLN A 421 1.69 16.13 12.96
C GLN A 421 1.01 17.04 13.99
N LYS A 422 0.03 17.88 13.61
CA LYS A 422 -0.67 18.77 14.54
C LYS A 422 -1.53 18.00 15.53
N SER A 423 -2.02 18.70 16.56
CA SER A 423 -2.88 18.12 17.58
C SER A 423 -4.19 17.56 17.00
N PRO A 424 -4.86 16.59 17.66
CA PRO A 424 -6.16 16.08 17.21
C PRO A 424 -7.22 17.17 16.98
N LYS A 425 -7.16 18.27 17.74
CA LYS A 425 -8.06 19.44 17.57
C LYS A 425 -7.82 20.20 16.27
N GLU A 426 -6.63 20.08 15.68
CA GLU A 426 -6.21 20.74 14.43
C GLU A 426 -6.12 19.74 13.27
N GLY A 427 -6.91 18.66 13.33
CA GLY A 427 -6.95 17.62 12.31
C GLY A 427 -5.88 16.54 12.47
N GLY A 428 -5.12 16.52 13.57
CA GLY A 428 -4.31 15.37 13.98
C GLY A 428 -5.17 14.15 14.36
N TRP A 429 -4.52 13.16 14.97
CA TRP A 429 -5.14 11.87 15.30
C TRP A 429 -4.36 11.17 16.42
N ASN A 430 -4.99 10.22 17.11
CA ASN A 430 -4.34 9.41 18.14
C ASN A 430 -4.08 7.97 17.68
N MET A 431 -4.99 7.38 16.89
CA MET A 431 -4.80 6.04 16.33
C MET A 431 -5.35 5.92 14.90
N PHE A 432 -4.66 5.15 14.06
CA PHE A 432 -5.20 4.66 12.79
C PHE A 432 -4.84 3.19 12.59
N PHE A 433 -5.50 2.55 11.63
CA PHE A 433 -5.31 1.14 11.29
C PHE A 433 -4.93 1.00 9.82
N THR A 434 -4.07 0.02 9.52
CA THR A 434 -3.66 -0.31 8.16
C THR A 434 -3.22 -1.77 8.09
N TYR A 435 -2.78 -2.22 6.92
CA TYR A 435 -1.97 -3.42 6.78
C TYR A 435 -0.74 -3.12 5.92
N GLN A 436 0.19 -4.07 5.88
CA GLN A 436 1.33 -4.10 4.97
C GLN A 436 1.49 -5.51 4.37
N GLY A 437 2.12 -5.63 3.21
CA GLY A 437 2.44 -6.94 2.65
C GLY A 437 3.35 -7.72 3.60
N ALA A 438 3.19 -9.04 3.69
CA ALA A 438 4.07 -9.84 4.54
C ALA A 438 5.55 -9.68 4.13
N ALA A 439 5.83 -9.48 2.84
CA ALA A 439 7.16 -9.16 2.33
C ALA A 439 7.75 -7.86 2.93
N ASP A 440 6.90 -6.88 3.25
CA ASP A 440 7.30 -5.62 3.90
C ASP A 440 7.58 -5.78 5.40
N SER A 441 7.34 -6.97 5.95
CA SER A 441 7.47 -7.25 7.39
C SER A 441 8.54 -8.29 7.69
N LEU A 442 9.30 -8.77 6.70
CA LEU A 442 10.18 -9.94 6.88
C LEU A 442 11.35 -9.72 7.84
N ASN A 443 11.74 -8.47 8.13
CA ASN A 443 12.84 -8.15 9.03
C ASN A 443 12.74 -6.71 9.58
N PRO A 444 13.55 -6.32 10.59
CA PRO A 444 13.53 -4.99 11.20
C PRO A 444 13.81 -3.81 10.25
N LEU A 445 14.53 -4.03 9.15
CA LEU A 445 14.92 -2.97 8.22
C LEU A 445 13.82 -2.67 7.21
N VAL A 446 13.20 -3.70 6.63
CA VAL A 446 12.12 -3.58 5.64
C VAL A 446 10.80 -3.14 6.28
N ASN A 447 10.57 -3.49 7.55
CA ASN A 447 9.39 -3.11 8.31
C ASN A 447 9.42 -1.61 8.66
N VAL A 448 8.83 -0.79 7.80
CA VAL A 448 8.82 0.69 7.93
C VAL A 448 8.16 1.15 9.25
N PRO A 449 7.00 0.62 9.69
CA PRO A 449 6.41 0.96 10.99
C PRO A 449 7.31 0.69 12.21
N MET A 450 8.30 -0.21 12.10
CA MET A 450 9.26 -0.50 13.17
C MET A 450 10.27 0.64 13.42
N GLY A 451 10.24 1.75 12.67
CA GLY A 451 11.21 2.84 12.85
C GLY A 451 11.00 3.64 14.15
N GLY A 452 12.10 3.97 14.84
CA GLY A 452 12.16 4.75 16.08
C GLY A 452 12.72 6.17 15.91
N LYS A 453 12.69 6.76 14.71
CA LYS A 453 13.31 8.06 14.41
C LYS A 453 12.50 9.31 14.79
N GLY A 454 11.32 9.17 15.39
CA GLY A 454 10.47 10.30 15.78
C GLY A 454 10.09 11.19 14.59
N THR A 455 10.10 12.51 14.78
CA THR A 455 9.82 13.50 13.72
C THR A 455 10.98 13.65 12.71
N ASN A 456 12.16 13.09 13.01
CA ASN A 456 13.36 13.15 12.19
C ASN A 456 13.39 12.02 11.14
N GLY A 457 12.31 11.91 10.37
CA GLY A 457 12.16 10.90 9.32
C GLY A 457 11.49 9.59 9.76
N GLY A 458 10.92 9.53 10.96
CA GLY A 458 10.07 8.41 11.37
C GLY A 458 8.78 8.33 10.54
N TRP A 459 8.27 7.11 10.39
CA TRP A 459 6.97 6.89 9.75
C TRP A 459 5.82 7.44 10.62
N TYR A 460 4.61 7.55 10.06
CA TYR A 460 3.44 8.14 10.71
C TYR A 460 3.26 7.66 12.16
N GLY A 461 2.80 8.54 13.04
CA GLY A 461 2.74 8.28 14.48
C GLY A 461 4.07 8.48 15.20
N TRP A 462 5.16 8.68 14.45
CA TRP A 462 6.44 9.27 14.90
C TRP A 462 6.95 8.68 16.21
N SER A 463 6.96 7.35 16.31
CA SER A 463 7.62 6.63 17.39
C SER A 463 9.08 7.05 17.46
N GLU A 464 9.50 7.51 18.64
CA GLU A 464 10.89 7.84 18.94
C GLU A 464 11.42 6.82 19.94
N ASP A 465 12.39 6.02 19.50
CA ASP A 465 12.98 4.92 20.26
C ASP A 465 14.42 4.68 19.78
N PRO A 466 15.41 5.25 20.49
CA PRO A 466 16.82 5.05 20.18
C PRO A 466 17.27 3.59 20.26
N LYS A 467 16.63 2.77 21.12
CA LYS A 467 17.03 1.36 21.30
C LYS A 467 16.64 0.51 20.10
N ILE A 468 15.44 0.75 19.55
CA ILE A 468 15.02 0.14 18.30
C ILE A 468 15.96 0.50 17.15
N GLU A 469 16.39 1.75 17.05
CA GLU A 469 17.34 2.16 16.00
C GLU A 469 18.72 1.51 16.18
N GLU A 470 19.23 1.40 17.41
CA GLU A 470 20.47 0.66 17.72
C GLU A 470 20.38 -0.82 17.29
N LEU A 471 19.25 -1.48 17.59
CA LEU A 471 19.03 -2.88 17.23
C LEU A 471 18.87 -3.08 15.71
N ARG A 472 18.21 -2.15 15.01
CA ARG A 472 18.12 -2.15 13.55
C ARG A 472 19.52 -2.00 12.93
N ASP A 473 20.35 -1.14 13.49
CA ASP A 473 21.74 -0.95 13.05
C ASP A 473 22.58 -2.20 13.27
N ALA A 474 22.44 -2.84 14.44
CA ALA A 474 23.09 -4.11 14.73
C ALA A 474 22.62 -5.21 13.77
N PHE A 475 21.32 -5.29 13.47
CA PHE A 475 20.77 -6.26 12.51
C PHE A 475 21.40 -6.10 11.12
N ALA A 476 21.61 -4.85 10.68
CA ALA A 476 22.26 -4.55 9.40
C ALA A 476 23.74 -4.95 9.35
N ARG A 477 24.44 -4.93 10.51
CA ARG A 477 25.87 -5.28 10.63
C ARG A 477 26.11 -6.75 10.96
N ALA A 478 25.08 -7.49 11.35
CA ALA A 478 25.17 -8.90 11.69
C ALA A 478 25.68 -9.74 10.51
N THR A 479 26.56 -10.68 10.82
CA THR A 479 27.29 -11.47 9.79
C THR A 479 26.78 -12.90 9.65
N SER A 480 25.85 -13.32 10.50
CA SER A 480 25.23 -14.65 10.47
C SER A 480 23.71 -14.59 10.61
N PRO A 481 22.96 -15.55 10.02
CA PRO A 481 21.52 -15.68 10.21
C PRO A 481 21.12 -15.85 11.69
N GLU A 482 21.95 -16.55 12.48
CA GLU A 482 21.70 -16.79 13.90
C GLU A 482 21.77 -15.50 14.72
N GLU A 483 22.75 -14.64 14.42
CA GLU A 483 22.88 -13.31 15.03
C GLU A 483 21.71 -12.40 14.64
N GLN A 484 21.36 -12.37 13.35
CA GLN A 484 20.18 -11.64 12.86
C GLN A 484 18.90 -12.08 13.57
N LYS A 485 18.72 -13.39 13.76
CA LYS A 485 17.57 -13.95 14.45
C LYS A 485 17.49 -13.48 15.91
N LYS A 486 18.60 -13.53 16.64
CA LYS A 486 18.65 -13.05 18.02
C LYS A 486 18.29 -11.57 18.11
N ILE A 487 18.90 -10.73 17.25
CA ILE A 487 18.63 -9.29 17.24
C ILE A 487 17.16 -9.02 16.88
N ALA A 488 16.58 -9.74 15.92
CA ALA A 488 15.16 -9.61 15.59
C ALA A 488 14.25 -9.91 16.79
N PHE A 489 14.61 -10.89 17.63
CA PHE A 489 13.84 -11.19 18.85
C PHE A 489 13.93 -10.05 19.87
N ASP A 490 15.12 -9.46 20.02
CA ASP A 490 15.32 -8.28 20.87
C ASP A 490 14.53 -7.07 20.34
N VAL A 491 14.49 -6.86 19.01
CA VAL A 491 13.66 -5.81 18.38
C VAL A 491 12.18 -6.04 18.70
N GLN A 492 11.68 -7.26 18.54
CA GLN A 492 10.28 -7.56 18.83
C GLN A 492 9.95 -7.32 20.31
N LYS A 493 10.85 -7.72 21.22
CA LYS A 493 10.67 -7.48 22.65
C LYS A 493 10.53 -5.98 22.95
N GLU A 494 11.45 -5.17 22.45
CA GLU A 494 11.40 -3.70 22.62
C GLU A 494 10.13 -3.12 21.96
N ALA A 495 9.74 -3.62 20.79
CA ALA A 495 8.56 -3.17 20.09
C ALA A 495 7.27 -3.39 20.90
N TYR A 496 7.17 -4.50 21.62
CA TYR A 496 6.08 -4.75 22.57
C TYR A 496 6.20 -3.88 23.83
N ASP A 497 7.40 -3.75 24.38
CA ASP A 497 7.63 -2.93 25.58
C ASP A 497 7.26 -1.45 25.33
N GLN A 498 7.57 -0.90 24.16
CA GLN A 498 7.26 0.50 23.82
C GLN A 498 5.92 0.70 23.09
N VAL A 499 5.31 -0.41 22.65
CA VAL A 499 4.09 -0.44 21.82
C VAL A 499 4.31 0.36 20.54
N ILE A 500 5.36 0.04 19.77
CA ILE A 500 5.72 0.73 18.53
C ILE A 500 4.57 0.68 17.52
N TYR A 501 3.96 -0.49 17.37
CA TYR A 501 2.64 -0.67 16.77
C TYR A 501 2.01 -1.95 17.31
N VAL A 502 0.71 -2.15 17.10
CA VAL A 502 -0.02 -3.33 17.58
C VAL A 502 -0.28 -4.29 16.42
N PRO A 503 0.40 -5.45 16.31
CA PRO A 503 0.10 -6.43 15.27
C PRO A 503 -1.26 -7.08 15.54
N LEU A 504 -2.17 -6.99 14.56
CA LEU A 504 -3.55 -7.48 14.64
C LEU A 504 -3.75 -8.82 13.94
N GLY A 505 -2.65 -9.47 13.54
CA GLY A 505 -2.62 -10.79 12.92
C GLY A 505 -2.36 -10.74 11.42
N GLN A 506 -2.50 -11.90 10.77
CA GLN A 506 -2.21 -12.07 9.35
C GLN A 506 -3.42 -12.54 8.58
N PHE A 507 -3.52 -12.12 7.32
CA PHE A 507 -4.56 -12.55 6.42
C PHE A 507 -4.10 -12.64 4.97
N GLN A 508 -4.84 -13.38 4.15
CA GLN A 508 -4.72 -13.41 2.71
C GLN A 508 -6.02 -12.86 2.11
N ALA A 509 -5.91 -12.07 1.05
CA ALA A 509 -7.07 -11.53 0.34
C ALA A 509 -7.10 -12.16 -1.06
N PRO A 510 -8.16 -12.92 -1.40
CA PRO A 510 -8.40 -13.34 -2.78
C PRO A 510 -8.72 -12.14 -3.65
N SER A 511 -8.37 -12.23 -4.93
CA SER A 511 -8.91 -11.40 -6.01
C SER A 511 -9.85 -12.24 -6.87
N ALA A 512 -10.75 -11.57 -7.60
CA ALA A 512 -11.67 -12.23 -8.52
C ALA A 512 -11.63 -11.57 -9.90
N TRP A 513 -11.67 -12.36 -10.96
CA TRP A 513 -11.65 -11.85 -12.33
C TRP A 513 -12.34 -12.77 -13.31
N ARG A 514 -12.80 -12.24 -14.44
CA ARG A 514 -13.44 -13.04 -15.49
C ARG A 514 -12.42 -13.97 -16.15
N LYS A 515 -12.82 -15.20 -16.48
CA LYS A 515 -11.96 -16.18 -17.18
C LYS A 515 -11.52 -15.73 -18.58
N SER A 516 -12.18 -14.73 -19.16
CA SER A 516 -11.71 -14.03 -20.36
C SER A 516 -10.36 -13.35 -20.14
N LEU A 517 -10.03 -12.97 -18.90
CA LEU A 517 -8.69 -12.51 -18.54
C LEU A 517 -7.76 -13.70 -18.29
N THR A 518 -6.67 -13.73 -19.06
CA THR A 518 -5.60 -14.73 -18.92
C THR A 518 -4.26 -14.04 -18.67
N GLY A 519 -3.28 -14.76 -18.14
CA GLY A 519 -1.94 -14.20 -17.90
C GLY A 519 -1.81 -13.32 -16.65
N VAL A 520 -2.80 -13.34 -15.75
CA VAL A 520 -2.73 -12.71 -14.42
C VAL A 520 -1.58 -13.34 -13.62
N ILE A 521 -0.64 -12.51 -13.18
CA ILE A 521 0.56 -12.94 -12.44
C ILE A 521 0.31 -12.76 -10.94
N ASP A 522 0.77 -13.72 -10.15
CA ASP A 522 0.80 -13.62 -8.69
C ASP A 522 2.02 -12.82 -8.19
N GLY A 523 2.17 -12.69 -6.87
CA GLY A 523 3.37 -12.10 -6.27
C GLY A 523 3.10 -11.07 -5.17
N PRO A 524 4.17 -10.51 -4.58
CA PRO A 524 4.06 -9.58 -3.45
C PRO A 524 3.59 -8.16 -3.83
N ALA A 525 3.70 -7.78 -5.12
CA ALA A 525 3.27 -6.50 -5.65
C ALA A 525 2.13 -6.62 -6.67
N THR A 526 1.06 -7.30 -6.28
CA THR A 526 -0.14 -7.51 -7.11
C THR A 526 -1.25 -6.50 -6.79
N PRO A 527 -2.13 -6.20 -7.75
CA PRO A 527 -2.19 -6.78 -9.10
C PRO A 527 -1.22 -6.10 -10.08
N MET A 528 -0.74 -6.88 -11.05
CA MET A 528 0.09 -6.40 -12.16
C MET A 528 -0.64 -6.67 -13.47
N PHE A 529 -0.82 -5.63 -14.29
CA PHE A 529 -1.62 -5.73 -15.52
C PHE A 529 -0.78 -5.93 -16.78
N TRP A 530 0.55 -5.91 -16.70
CA TRP A 530 1.35 -6.47 -17.79
C TRP A 530 1.12 -7.97 -17.87
N ASN A 531 1.33 -8.55 -19.05
CA ASN A 531 1.07 -9.94 -19.41
C ASN A 531 -0.40 -10.36 -19.45
N VAL A 532 -1.32 -9.59 -18.86
CA VAL A 532 -2.76 -9.86 -18.91
C VAL A 532 -3.28 -9.65 -20.33
N ASP A 533 -3.94 -10.68 -20.87
CA ASP A 533 -4.69 -10.62 -22.12
C ASP A 533 -6.19 -10.73 -21.83
N LYS A 534 -6.99 -10.06 -22.66
CA LYS A 534 -8.45 -10.15 -22.66
C LYS A 534 -8.87 -10.85 -23.94
N ASN A 535 -9.44 -12.05 -23.77
CA ASN A 535 -10.04 -12.82 -24.84
C ASN A 535 -11.53 -12.45 -24.99
N ASP A 536 -12.04 -12.56 -26.21
CA ASP A 536 -13.46 -12.32 -26.52
C ASP A 536 -14.37 -13.41 -25.96
#